data_AF-A0A7S7SN88-F1
#
_entry.id   AF-A0A7S7SN88-F1
#
_cell.length_a   1.000
_cell.length_b   1.000
_cell.length_c   1.000
_cell.angle_alpha   90.00
_cell.angle_beta   90.00
_cell.angle_gamma   90.00
#
_symmetry.space_group_name_H-M   'P 1'
#
loop_
_entity.id
_entity.type
_entity.pdbx_description
1 polymer ?
#
loop_
_entity_poly.entity_id
_entity_poly.type
_entity_poly.pdbx_seq_one_letter_code
_entity_poly.pdbx_strand_id
1 'polypeptide(L)'
;MPSTIQTKGGFEVSCPDGSDRLVVKKGGLVQLEIDLGVQGMKIQSTGDLVIQAGGSLSLKSGGSMSVTCGSNLVAAVGSALDLTIGGQGTVNARSNMTFTVGSAMSITAGTALQLTAGNQFSLLGGHTVNIKSGNEVAIETKKLTEKVATDTVIDTKDFVLKGDGKISIKAGGDLVLKGSKIAQN
;
A
#
# COMPACT_ATOMS: atom_id res chain seq x y z
N MET A 1 -11.72 -53.32 -8.01
CA MET A 1 -12.72 -52.63 -7.17
C MET A 1 -12.03 -51.44 -6.52
N PRO A 2 -12.60 -50.23 -6.53
CA PRO A 2 -11.97 -49.11 -5.83
C PRO A 2 -11.92 -49.46 -4.33
N SER A 3 -10.71 -49.60 -3.80
CA SER A 3 -10.46 -49.85 -2.39
C SER A 3 -10.93 -48.63 -1.60
N THR A 4 -12.05 -48.78 -0.89
CA THR A 4 -12.57 -47.75 0.01
C THR A 4 -12.07 -48.04 1.41
N ILE A 5 -11.42 -47.06 2.03
CA ILE A 5 -10.99 -47.11 3.42
C ILE A 5 -12.06 -46.42 4.25
N GLN A 6 -12.59 -47.12 5.25
CA GLN A 6 -13.49 -46.53 6.25
C GLN A 6 -12.69 -46.17 7.49
N THR A 7 -12.71 -44.90 7.88
CA THR A 7 -12.05 -44.44 9.11
C THR A 7 -12.97 -44.65 10.32
N LYS A 8 -12.40 -44.72 11.53
CA LYS A 8 -13.17 -44.77 12.79
C LYS A 8 -14.15 -43.60 12.94
N GLY A 9 -13.85 -42.45 12.33
CA GLY A 9 -14.70 -41.26 12.34
C GLY A 9 -15.85 -41.28 11.34
N GLY A 10 -16.05 -42.38 10.61
CA GLY A 10 -17.10 -42.53 9.59
C GLY A 10 -16.80 -41.78 8.29
N PHE A 11 -15.52 -41.45 8.04
CA PHE A 11 -15.09 -40.95 6.73
C PHE A 11 -14.77 -42.11 5.80
N GLU A 12 -15.21 -41.97 4.56
CA GLU A 12 -14.91 -42.87 3.45
C GLU A 12 -13.82 -42.23 2.60
N VAL A 13 -12.67 -42.89 2.47
CA VAL A 13 -11.57 -42.44 1.61
C VAL A 13 -11.48 -43.39 0.43
N SER A 14 -11.55 -42.87 -0.78
CA SER A 14 -11.48 -43.69 -1.99
C SER A 14 -10.81 -42.95 -3.14
N CYS A 15 -10.36 -43.73 -4.13
CA CYS A 15 -10.02 -43.24 -5.46
C CYS A 15 -11.12 -43.68 -6.44
N PRO A 16 -12.12 -42.84 -6.74
CA PRO A 16 -13.25 -43.22 -7.59
C PRO A 16 -12.78 -43.62 -8.99
N ASP A 17 -13.38 -44.68 -9.54
CA ASP A 17 -13.20 -45.12 -10.93
C ASP A 17 -11.76 -45.41 -11.37
N GLY A 18 -10.84 -45.63 -10.42
CA GLY A 18 -9.41 -45.80 -10.71
C GLY A 18 -8.72 -44.53 -11.21
N SER A 19 -9.35 -43.36 -10.99
CA SER A 19 -8.80 -42.05 -11.34
C SER A 19 -7.68 -41.61 -10.39
N ASP A 20 -6.91 -40.61 -10.82
CA ASP A 20 -5.89 -39.95 -10.01
C ASP A 20 -6.47 -38.95 -8.98
N ARG A 21 -7.70 -39.22 -8.48
CA ARG A 21 -8.44 -38.38 -7.54
C ARG A 21 -8.62 -39.11 -6.22
N LEU A 22 -8.13 -38.51 -5.12
CA LEU A 22 -8.45 -38.94 -3.77
C LEU A 22 -9.65 -38.14 -3.26
N VAL A 23 -10.69 -38.85 -2.82
CA VAL A 23 -11.92 -38.23 -2.30
C VAL A 23 -12.18 -38.72 -0.88
N VAL A 24 -12.41 -37.77 0.03
CA VAL A 24 -12.85 -38.04 1.40
C VAL A 24 -14.30 -37.61 1.55
N LYS A 25 -15.19 -38.56 1.89
CA LYS A 25 -16.62 -38.31 2.13
C LYS A 25 -16.99 -38.56 3.58
N LYS A 26 -18.06 -37.91 4.04
CA LYS A 26 -18.75 -38.22 5.30
C LYS A 26 -20.25 -38.13 5.09
N GLY A 27 -21.00 -39.20 5.37
CA GLY A 27 -22.45 -39.25 5.13
C GLY A 27 -22.82 -38.99 3.65
N GLY A 28 -22.01 -39.46 2.71
CA GLY A 28 -22.22 -39.25 1.27
C GLY A 28 -21.74 -37.90 0.72
N LEU A 29 -21.43 -36.91 1.57
CA LEU A 29 -20.96 -35.58 1.16
C LEU A 29 -19.43 -35.53 1.06
N VAL A 30 -18.91 -34.91 -0.01
CA VAL A 30 -17.47 -34.66 -0.16
C VAL A 30 -17.01 -33.60 0.84
N GLN A 31 -15.94 -33.92 1.57
CA GLN A 31 -15.31 -33.03 2.55
C GLN A 31 -13.98 -32.50 2.02
N LEU A 32 -13.20 -33.36 1.37
CA LEU A 32 -11.91 -33.06 0.76
C LEU A 32 -11.78 -33.82 -0.55
N GLU A 33 -11.24 -33.14 -1.55
CA GLU A 33 -10.83 -33.73 -2.81
C GLU A 33 -9.40 -33.29 -3.17
N ILE A 34 -8.57 -34.26 -3.55
CA ILE A 34 -7.24 -34.04 -4.13
C ILE A 34 -7.23 -34.66 -5.52
N ASP A 35 -7.19 -33.83 -6.55
CA ASP A 35 -7.07 -34.25 -7.95
C ASP A 35 -5.61 -34.08 -8.39
N LEU A 36 -4.96 -35.16 -8.82
CA LEU A 36 -3.58 -35.16 -9.31
C LEU A 36 -3.49 -34.99 -10.84
N GLY A 37 -4.59 -34.58 -11.48
CA GLY A 37 -4.77 -34.58 -12.93
C GLY A 37 -3.67 -33.89 -13.75
N VAL A 38 -3.72 -34.12 -15.06
CA VAL A 38 -2.66 -33.78 -16.03
C VAL A 38 -2.31 -32.29 -16.13
N GLN A 39 -3.18 -31.39 -15.64
CA GLN A 39 -2.97 -29.94 -15.63
C GLN A 39 -2.40 -29.41 -14.30
N GLY A 40 -2.08 -30.31 -13.36
CA GLY A 40 -1.56 -29.99 -12.04
C GLY A 40 -2.47 -30.48 -10.91
N MET A 41 -1.94 -30.42 -9.69
CA MET A 41 -2.66 -30.86 -8.49
C MET A 41 -3.68 -29.80 -8.04
N LYS A 42 -4.91 -30.23 -7.72
CA LYS A 42 -5.95 -29.39 -7.13
C LYS A 42 -6.41 -29.96 -5.79
N ILE A 43 -6.39 -29.14 -4.75
CA ILE A 43 -6.89 -29.50 -3.40
C ILE A 43 -8.11 -28.64 -3.10
N GLN A 44 -9.24 -29.28 -2.76
CA GLN A 44 -10.50 -28.60 -2.48
C GLN A 44 -11.11 -29.13 -1.19
N SER A 45 -11.41 -28.24 -0.24
CA SER A 45 -12.23 -28.50 0.94
C SER A 45 -13.60 -27.85 0.77
N THR A 46 -14.67 -28.49 1.26
CA THR A 46 -16.01 -27.88 1.30
C THR A 46 -16.24 -27.02 2.54
N GLY A 47 -15.40 -27.16 3.57
CA GLY A 47 -15.38 -26.31 4.76
C GLY A 47 -14.04 -25.59 4.92
N ASP A 48 -13.75 -25.16 6.15
CA ASP A 48 -12.50 -24.50 6.46
C ASP A 48 -11.29 -25.40 6.17
N LEU A 49 -10.20 -24.78 5.69
CA LEU A 49 -8.90 -25.43 5.51
C LEU A 49 -7.87 -24.68 6.34
N VAL A 50 -7.28 -25.39 7.32
CA VAL A 50 -6.20 -24.87 8.14
C VAL A 50 -4.90 -25.55 7.72
N ILE A 51 -3.90 -24.76 7.32
CA ILE A 51 -2.55 -25.22 7.01
C ILE A 51 -1.62 -24.61 8.07
N GLN A 52 -0.99 -25.45 8.88
CA GLN A 52 -0.10 -25.04 9.96
C GLN A 52 1.21 -25.81 9.89
N ALA A 53 2.32 -25.12 10.14
CA ALA A 53 3.64 -25.72 10.31
C ALA A 53 4.19 -25.31 11.69
N GLY A 54 4.81 -26.26 12.41
CA GLY A 54 5.51 -25.96 13.68
C GLY A 54 6.86 -25.26 13.47
N GLY A 55 7.39 -25.31 12.24
CA GLY A 55 8.56 -24.56 11.79
C GLY A 55 8.18 -23.63 10.62
N SER A 56 9.00 -23.62 9.58
CA SER A 56 8.76 -22.78 8.40
C SER A 56 7.69 -23.35 7.47
N LEU A 57 6.84 -22.49 6.93
CA LEU A 57 6.00 -22.76 5.76
C LEU A 57 6.56 -21.98 4.56
N SER A 58 6.92 -22.69 3.49
CA SER A 58 7.46 -22.09 2.26
C SER A 58 6.58 -22.43 1.07
N LEU A 59 6.24 -21.42 0.27
CA LEU A 59 5.47 -21.56 -0.96
C LEU A 59 6.31 -21.02 -2.12
N LYS A 60 6.53 -21.83 -3.15
CA LYS A 60 7.32 -21.48 -4.33
C LYS A 60 6.55 -21.87 -5.58
N SER A 61 6.43 -20.93 -6.53
CA SER A 61 5.91 -21.18 -7.87
C SER A 61 7.01 -20.91 -8.89
N GLY A 62 7.11 -21.76 -9.91
CA GLY A 62 7.95 -21.49 -11.09
C GLY A 62 7.27 -20.55 -12.09
N GLY A 63 5.96 -20.34 -11.96
CA GLY A 63 5.17 -19.42 -12.77
C GLY A 63 4.52 -18.34 -11.91
N SER A 64 3.32 -17.91 -12.30
CA SER A 64 2.52 -16.97 -11.52
C SER A 64 2.01 -17.60 -10.22
N MET A 65 1.68 -16.75 -9.25
CA MET A 65 0.97 -17.11 -8.04
C MET A 65 -0.16 -16.11 -7.83
N SER A 66 -1.38 -16.60 -7.63
CA SER A 66 -2.55 -15.78 -7.36
C SER A 66 -3.21 -16.22 -6.06
N VAL A 67 -3.70 -15.24 -5.30
CA VAL A 67 -4.46 -15.45 -4.06
C VAL A 67 -5.75 -14.66 -4.18
N THR A 68 -6.88 -15.34 -4.06
CA THR A 68 -8.21 -14.74 -4.15
C THR A 68 -9.00 -15.11 -2.91
N CYS A 69 -9.63 -14.13 -2.27
CA CYS A 69 -10.51 -14.33 -1.12
C CYS A 69 -11.93 -13.84 -1.45
N GLY A 70 -12.95 -14.56 -0.95
CA GLY A 70 -14.36 -14.16 -1.15
C GLY A 70 -14.81 -12.99 -0.27
N SER A 71 -14.14 -12.78 0.87
CA SER A 71 -14.46 -11.68 1.79
C SER A 71 -13.20 -10.92 2.20
N ASN A 72 -12.47 -11.41 3.21
CA ASN A 72 -11.31 -10.70 3.77
C ASN A 72 -10.04 -11.54 3.59
N LEU A 73 -8.92 -10.85 3.36
CA LEU A 73 -7.57 -11.40 3.47
C LEU A 73 -6.86 -10.65 4.60
N VAL A 74 -6.41 -11.37 5.63
CA VAL A 74 -5.63 -10.82 6.74
C VAL A 74 -4.26 -11.47 6.74
N ALA A 75 -3.21 -10.65 6.69
CA ALA A 75 -1.83 -11.08 6.83
C ALA A 75 -1.24 -10.47 8.11
N ALA A 76 -1.08 -11.30 9.15
CA ALA A 76 -0.47 -10.91 10.42
C ALA A 76 0.96 -11.45 10.48
N VAL A 77 1.91 -10.56 10.76
CA VAL A 77 3.34 -10.89 10.82
C VAL A 77 3.88 -10.48 12.18
N GLY A 78 4.53 -11.41 12.89
CA GLY A 78 4.99 -11.20 14.26
C GLY A 78 6.26 -10.37 14.39
N SER A 79 7.12 -10.37 13.37
CA SER A 79 8.41 -9.67 13.39
C SER A 79 8.55 -8.68 12.24
N ALA A 80 9.01 -9.12 11.08
CA ALA A 80 9.25 -8.27 9.91
C ALA A 80 8.59 -8.87 8.67
N LEU A 81 8.10 -8.00 7.78
CA LEU A 81 7.56 -8.35 6.47
C LEU A 81 8.43 -7.70 5.40
N ASP A 82 9.16 -8.52 4.65
CA ASP A 82 9.90 -8.09 3.47
C ASP A 82 9.11 -8.45 2.20
N LEU A 83 8.82 -7.45 1.37
CA LEU A 83 8.20 -7.63 0.07
C LEU A 83 9.13 -7.09 -1.01
N THR A 84 9.66 -7.99 -1.85
CA THR A 84 10.51 -7.64 -2.98
C THR A 84 9.81 -7.97 -4.29
N ILE A 85 9.79 -7.00 -5.19
CA ILE A 85 9.18 -7.13 -6.53
C ILE A 85 10.27 -6.85 -7.54
N GLY A 86 10.61 -7.85 -8.37
CA GLY A 86 11.64 -7.71 -9.40
C GLY A 86 11.19 -6.93 -10.65
N GLY A 87 9.88 -6.77 -10.82
CA GLY A 87 9.27 -6.01 -11.92
C GLY A 87 8.40 -4.85 -11.41
N GLN A 88 7.26 -4.62 -12.06
CA GLN A 88 6.30 -3.62 -11.62
C GLN A 88 5.44 -4.14 -10.45
N GLY A 89 5.28 -3.32 -9.41
CA GLY A 89 4.32 -3.52 -8.33
C GLY A 89 3.17 -2.54 -8.43
N THR A 90 1.93 -3.03 -8.37
CA THR A 90 0.72 -2.19 -8.40
C THR A 90 -0.19 -2.61 -7.25
N VAL A 91 -0.66 -1.64 -6.47
CA VAL A 91 -1.64 -1.86 -5.39
C VAL A 91 -2.86 -1.00 -5.67
N ASN A 92 -4.03 -1.63 -5.82
CA ASN A 92 -5.29 -0.95 -6.10
C ASN A 92 -6.28 -1.21 -4.98
N ALA A 93 -6.88 -0.14 -4.45
CA ALA A 93 -7.99 -0.22 -3.51
C ALA A 93 -9.21 0.50 -4.11
N ARG A 94 -10.40 -0.12 -4.04
CA ARG A 94 -11.64 0.47 -4.57
C ARG A 94 -12.22 1.56 -3.69
N SER A 95 -12.01 1.46 -2.38
CA SER A 95 -12.54 2.42 -1.41
C SER A 95 -11.40 3.20 -0.77
N ASN A 96 -10.87 2.72 0.34
CA ASN A 96 -9.83 3.42 1.10
C ASN A 96 -8.56 2.58 1.17
N MET A 97 -7.43 3.27 1.27
CA MET A 97 -6.13 2.69 1.59
C MET A 97 -5.54 3.49 2.75
N THR A 98 -5.10 2.79 3.80
CA THR A 98 -4.54 3.43 5.00
C THR A 98 -3.25 2.71 5.37
N PHE A 99 -2.21 3.50 5.64
CA PHE A 99 -0.95 3.02 6.18
C PHE A 99 -0.74 3.66 7.55
N THR A 100 -0.50 2.84 8.56
CA THR A 100 -0.19 3.28 9.92
C THR A 100 1.14 2.67 10.32
N VAL A 101 2.07 3.51 10.75
CA VAL A 101 3.42 3.11 11.13
C VAL A 101 3.70 3.63 12.53
N GLY A 102 4.16 2.75 13.42
CA GLY A 102 4.40 3.09 14.83
C GLY A 102 5.64 3.95 15.06
N SER A 103 6.62 3.90 14.16
CA SER A 103 7.88 4.63 14.29
C SER A 103 8.15 5.53 13.07
N ALA A 104 8.90 5.05 12.08
CA ALA A 104 9.32 5.84 10.93
C ALA A 104 8.85 5.21 9.61
N MET A 105 8.39 6.04 8.68
CA MET A 105 8.10 5.66 7.31
C MET A 105 9.08 6.39 6.37
N SER A 106 9.71 5.64 5.47
CA SER A 106 10.56 6.18 4.41
C SER A 106 10.08 5.71 3.04
N ILE A 107 9.97 6.64 2.09
CA ILE A 107 9.65 6.35 0.69
C ILE A 107 10.79 6.92 -0.15
N THR A 108 11.34 6.11 -1.05
CA THR A 108 12.44 6.51 -1.93
C THR A 108 12.15 6.00 -3.34
N ALA A 109 12.37 6.87 -4.33
CA ALA A 109 12.25 6.53 -5.74
C ALA A 109 13.55 6.90 -6.46
N GLY A 110 14.00 6.04 -7.37
CA GLY A 110 15.27 6.25 -8.08
C GLY A 110 15.20 7.33 -9.16
N THR A 111 14.03 7.58 -9.74
CA THR A 111 13.84 8.52 -10.86
C THR A 111 12.81 9.60 -10.54
N ALA A 112 11.60 9.21 -10.18
CA ALA A 112 10.50 10.12 -9.90
C ALA A 112 9.56 9.55 -8.84
N LEU A 113 9.01 10.44 -8.01
CA LEU A 113 7.91 10.16 -7.09
C LEU A 113 6.76 11.13 -7.42
N GLN A 114 5.61 10.60 -7.82
CA GLN A 114 4.42 11.39 -8.11
C GLN A 114 3.31 11.06 -7.11
N LEU A 115 2.69 12.09 -6.55
CA LEU A 115 1.51 11.99 -5.69
C LEU A 115 0.40 12.84 -6.28
N THR A 116 -0.75 12.22 -6.58
CA THR A 116 -1.89 12.88 -7.21
C THR A 116 -3.14 12.60 -6.39
N ALA A 117 -3.92 13.65 -6.09
CA ALA A 117 -5.21 13.53 -5.42
C ALA A 117 -6.28 14.27 -6.22
N GLY A 118 -7.45 13.64 -6.42
CA GLY A 118 -8.51 14.21 -7.24
C GLY A 118 -9.32 15.32 -6.59
N ASN A 119 -9.31 15.42 -5.25
CA ASN A 119 -10.07 16.42 -4.50
C ASN A 119 -9.18 17.21 -3.54
N GLN A 120 -8.55 16.52 -2.59
CA GLN A 120 -7.74 17.16 -1.54
C GLN A 120 -6.43 16.40 -1.33
N PHE A 121 -5.35 17.17 -1.18
CA PHE A 121 -4.08 16.70 -0.63
C PHE A 121 -3.83 17.44 0.70
N SER A 122 -3.44 16.71 1.74
CA SER A 122 -3.11 17.28 3.05
C SER A 122 -1.83 16.67 3.59
N LEU A 123 -0.93 17.51 4.10
CA LEU A 123 0.31 17.12 4.76
C LEU A 123 0.36 17.80 6.12
N LEU A 124 0.44 17.00 7.19
CA LEU A 124 0.55 17.47 8.56
C LEU A 124 1.82 16.91 9.20
N GLY A 125 2.71 17.80 9.63
CA GLY A 125 3.89 17.45 10.41
C GLY A 125 3.72 17.88 11.86
N GLY A 126 4.03 17.00 12.82
CA GLY A 126 3.95 17.35 14.25
C GLY A 126 5.04 18.30 14.73
N HIS A 127 6.16 18.40 14.01
CA HIS A 127 7.31 19.25 14.38
C HIS A 127 7.85 20.03 13.18
N THR A 128 8.30 19.33 12.13
CA THR A 128 8.94 19.96 10.98
C THR A 128 8.50 19.30 9.69
N VAL A 129 8.29 20.12 8.65
CA VAL A 129 8.14 19.67 7.26
C VAL A 129 9.27 20.32 6.46
N ASN A 130 10.17 19.51 5.92
CA ASN A 130 11.29 19.98 5.10
C ASN A 130 11.04 19.63 3.63
N ILE A 131 11.14 20.62 2.74
CA ILE A 131 11.11 20.44 1.30
C ILE A 131 12.44 20.94 0.74
N LYS A 132 13.21 20.06 0.13
CA LYS A 132 14.50 20.38 -0.50
C LYS A 132 14.43 19.95 -1.96
N SER A 133 14.77 20.86 -2.86
CA SER A 133 14.86 20.61 -4.30
C SER A 133 16.17 21.17 -4.82
N GLY A 134 16.83 20.43 -5.71
CA GLY A 134 18.06 20.88 -6.35
C GLY A 134 17.84 21.94 -7.44
N ASN A 135 16.62 22.02 -7.98
CA ASN A 135 16.30 22.87 -9.12
C ASN A 135 15.17 23.85 -8.80
N GLU A 136 13.95 23.33 -8.57
CA GLU A 136 12.75 24.15 -8.45
C GLU A 136 11.75 23.55 -7.46
N VAL A 137 11.03 24.43 -6.76
CA VAL A 137 9.77 24.13 -6.08
C VAL A 137 8.72 25.10 -6.63
N ALA A 138 7.78 24.59 -7.42
CA ALA A 138 6.69 25.38 -8.00
C ALA A 138 5.39 25.13 -7.23
N ILE A 139 4.62 26.21 -6.98
CA ILE A 139 3.29 26.15 -6.36
C ILE A 139 2.31 26.89 -7.28
N GLU A 140 1.54 26.11 -8.04
CA GLU A 140 0.51 26.64 -8.93
C GLU A 140 -0.87 26.46 -8.29
N THR A 141 -1.50 27.57 -7.92
CA THR A 141 -2.81 27.57 -7.28
C THR A 141 -3.59 28.83 -7.62
N LYS A 142 -4.92 28.74 -7.66
CA LYS A 142 -5.80 29.91 -7.77
C LYS A 142 -5.74 30.80 -6.52
N LYS A 143 -5.44 30.22 -5.36
CA LYS A 143 -5.33 30.92 -4.08
C LYS A 143 -4.27 30.26 -3.21
N LEU A 144 -3.32 31.06 -2.76
CA LEU A 144 -2.37 30.70 -1.73
C LEU A 144 -2.70 31.48 -0.45
N THR A 145 -2.61 30.83 0.71
CA THR A 145 -2.79 31.48 2.01
C THR A 145 -1.79 30.86 2.99
N GLU A 146 -0.96 31.71 3.57
CA GLU A 146 0.00 31.32 4.60
C GLU A 146 -0.45 31.93 5.93
N LYS A 147 -0.54 31.09 6.96
CA LYS A 147 -0.87 31.51 8.33
C LYS A 147 0.23 30.99 9.24
N VAL A 148 1.03 31.89 9.78
CA VAL A 148 2.14 31.57 10.68
C VAL A 148 1.90 32.24 12.02
N ALA A 149 2.18 31.52 13.11
CA ALA A 149 1.95 31.99 14.47
C ALA A 149 3.09 32.87 15.00
N THR A 150 4.32 32.60 14.54
CA THR A 150 5.53 33.32 14.94
C THR A 150 6.10 34.07 13.74
N ASP A 151 7.06 33.47 13.03
CA ASP A 151 7.88 34.15 12.05
C ASP A 151 7.89 33.41 10.72
N THR A 152 7.87 34.18 9.64
CA THR A 152 8.23 33.72 8.30
C THR A 152 9.55 34.36 7.92
N VAL A 153 10.54 33.55 7.52
CA VAL A 153 11.84 34.01 7.02
C VAL A 153 12.02 33.54 5.59
N ILE A 154 12.34 34.46 4.69
CA ILE A 154 12.68 34.17 3.29
C ILE A 154 14.13 34.60 3.09
N ASP A 155 15.04 33.64 3.10
CA ASP A 155 16.46 33.85 2.82
C ASP A 155 16.76 33.36 1.40
N THR A 156 17.00 34.32 0.51
CA THR A 156 17.26 34.07 -0.91
C THR A 156 18.23 35.12 -1.43
N LYS A 157 19.02 34.76 -2.45
CA LYS A 157 19.84 35.73 -3.18
C LYS A 157 18.96 36.80 -3.83
N ASP A 158 17.92 36.37 -4.52
CA ASP A 158 17.00 37.22 -5.27
C ASP A 158 15.56 36.93 -4.83
N PHE A 159 14.80 37.97 -4.50
CA PHE A 159 13.37 37.88 -4.23
C PHE A 159 12.59 38.77 -5.20
N VAL A 160 11.79 38.16 -6.06
CA VAL A 160 11.00 38.86 -7.07
C VAL A 160 9.52 38.62 -6.80
N LEU A 161 8.79 39.68 -6.45
CA LEU A 161 7.34 39.66 -6.29
C LEU A 161 6.68 40.41 -7.44
N LYS A 162 5.81 39.71 -8.17
CA LYS A 162 4.99 40.28 -9.26
C LYS A 162 3.53 40.02 -8.96
N GLY A 163 2.70 41.04 -9.10
CA GLY A 163 1.25 40.92 -9.02
C GLY A 163 0.63 41.79 -10.09
N ASP A 164 -0.29 41.22 -10.87
CA ASP A 164 -1.01 41.95 -11.93
C ASP A 164 -2.05 42.93 -11.35
N GLY A 165 -2.51 42.64 -10.13
CA GLY A 165 -3.38 43.50 -9.35
C GLY A 165 -2.64 44.28 -8.26
N LYS A 166 -3.33 44.49 -7.13
CA LYS A 166 -2.76 45.20 -5.99
C LYS A 166 -1.86 44.29 -5.15
N ILE A 167 -0.68 44.79 -4.80
CA ILE A 167 0.13 44.26 -3.69
C ILE A 167 -0.16 45.11 -2.45
N SER A 168 -0.52 44.49 -1.33
CA SER A 168 -0.80 45.18 -0.06
C SER A 168 0.03 44.57 1.06
N ILE A 169 0.75 45.40 1.81
CA ILE A 169 1.53 44.99 2.99
C ILE A 169 0.99 45.80 4.17
N LYS A 170 0.66 45.11 5.26
CA LYS A 170 0.17 45.73 6.50
C LYS A 170 0.97 45.17 7.67
N ALA A 171 1.54 46.05 8.48
CA ALA A 171 2.23 45.70 9.72
C ALA A 171 1.48 46.37 10.89
N GLY A 172 1.36 45.65 12.00
CA GLY A 172 0.85 46.24 13.26
C GLY A 172 1.92 47.05 14.00
N GLY A 173 3.20 46.73 13.76
CA GLY A 173 4.35 47.51 14.21
C GLY A 173 5.09 48.13 13.02
N ASP A 174 6.42 48.19 13.12
CA ASP A 174 7.24 48.84 12.11
C ASP A 174 7.30 48.04 10.80
N LEU A 175 7.19 48.77 9.68
CA LEU A 175 7.62 48.31 8.38
C LEU A 175 9.00 48.91 8.08
N VAL A 176 10.04 48.07 8.10
CA VAL A 176 11.42 48.49 7.78
C VAL A 176 11.78 48.00 6.39
N LEU A 177 11.94 48.93 5.44
CA LEU A 177 12.42 48.63 4.09
C LEU A 177 13.78 49.30 3.87
N LYS A 178 14.79 48.49 3.55
CA LYS A 178 16.15 48.97 3.28
C LYS A 178 16.64 48.41 1.95
N GLY A 179 17.28 49.26 1.16
CA GLY A 179 17.93 48.90 -0.10
C GLY A 179 18.85 50.02 -0.53
N SER A 180 19.82 49.73 -1.39
CA SER A 180 20.67 50.77 -2.00
C SER A 180 19.85 51.78 -2.81
N LYS A 181 18.68 51.36 -3.31
CA LYS A 181 17.67 52.20 -3.96
C LYS A 181 16.27 51.70 -3.62
N ILE A 182 15.41 52.63 -3.19
CA ILE A 182 13.98 52.42 -3.04
C ILE A 182 13.30 53.45 -3.94
N ALA A 183 12.57 53.00 -4.95
CA ALA A 183 11.82 53.86 -5.85
C ALA A 183 10.32 53.69 -5.56
N GLN A 184 9.62 54.81 -5.39
CA GLN A 184 8.19 54.87 -5.15
C GLN A 184 7.58 55.90 -6.10
N ASN A 185 6.45 55.57 -6.71
CA ASN A 185 5.68 56.45 -7.59
C ASN A 185 4.24 56.52 -7.10
#